data_AF-W2TZ39-F1
#
_entry.id   AF-W2TZ39-F1
#
_cell.length_a   1.000
_cell.length_b   1.000
_cell.length_c   1.000
_cell.angle_alpha   90.00
_cell.angle_beta   90.00
_cell.angle_gamma   90.00
#
_symmetry.space_group_name_H-M   'P 1'
#
loop_
_entity.id
_entity.type
_entity.pdbx_description
1 polymer ?
#
loop_
_entity_poly.entity_id
_entity_poly.type
_entity_poly.pdbx_seq_one_letter_code
_entity_poly.pdbx_strand_id
1 'polypeptide(L)'
;MQIKWKRNGKKANIKAIVNNEQQYRQNTPKGQWRPLSQQSNNWTYFIFPDLSPGFLYRTMPRFAPANPEPFTAICEDLKRKILPGMTHWQHPRFYAYFPAGRRYPDVLAEIVTSAMAFNVFSWESCPSLNELEHAIVNWVGRAFGLPEAFLFQRGLR
;
A
#
# COMPACT_ATOMS: atom_id res chain seq x y z
N MET A 1 -15.28 -9.24 -23.93
CA MET A 1 -16.07 -10.32 -23.31
C MET A 1 -16.39 -9.92 -21.87
N GLN A 2 -17.64 -9.56 -21.57
CA GLN A 2 -18.05 -8.95 -20.29
C GLN A 2 -18.46 -10.05 -19.30
N ILE A 3 -17.67 -10.27 -18.25
CA ILE A 3 -18.05 -11.17 -17.16
C ILE A 3 -19.09 -10.46 -16.30
N LYS A 4 -20.35 -10.90 -16.39
CA LYS A 4 -21.47 -10.37 -15.60
C LYS A 4 -21.59 -11.14 -14.27
N TRP A 5 -21.11 -10.56 -13.17
CA TRP A 5 -21.48 -11.03 -11.83
C TRP A 5 -22.87 -10.47 -11.47
N LYS A 6 -23.86 -11.36 -11.31
CA LYS A 6 -25.24 -11.00 -10.94
C LYS A 6 -25.52 -11.54 -9.53
N ARG A 7 -25.48 -10.67 -8.52
CA ARG A 7 -26.01 -10.96 -7.18
C ARG A 7 -27.12 -9.95 -6.87
N ASN A 8 -28.36 -10.45 -6.73
CA ASN A 8 -29.55 -9.71 -6.29
C ASN A 8 -29.94 -8.45 -7.10
N GLY A 9 -30.05 -8.56 -8.43
CA GLY A 9 -30.84 -7.62 -9.25
C GLY A 9 -30.32 -6.18 -9.39
N LYS A 10 -29.27 -5.77 -8.68
CA LYS A 10 -28.67 -4.44 -8.83
C LYS A 10 -27.54 -4.49 -9.87
N LYS A 11 -27.72 -3.79 -10.99
CA LYS A 11 -26.67 -3.59 -11.99
C LYS A 11 -25.53 -2.81 -11.33
N ALA A 12 -24.32 -3.34 -11.34
CA ALA A 12 -23.13 -2.57 -10.98
C ALA A 12 -23.01 -1.40 -11.96
N ASN A 13 -23.09 -0.18 -11.44
CA ASN A 13 -23.18 1.04 -12.22
C ASN A 13 -21.76 1.52 -12.53
N ILE A 14 -21.36 1.51 -13.80
CA ILE A 14 -20.05 2.02 -14.28
C ILE A 14 -19.83 3.48 -13.85
N LYS A 15 -20.92 4.25 -13.60
CA LYS A 15 -20.84 5.62 -13.04
C LYS A 15 -20.19 5.69 -11.65
N ALA A 16 -20.17 4.60 -10.87
CA ALA A 16 -19.54 4.59 -9.55
C ALA A 16 -18.00 4.68 -9.62
N ILE A 17 -17.39 4.16 -10.69
CA ILE A 17 -15.93 4.19 -10.87
C ILE A 17 -15.48 5.59 -11.31
N VAL A 18 -16.18 6.20 -12.27
CA VAL A 18 -15.85 7.54 -12.79
C VAL A 18 -16.13 8.66 -11.76
N ASN A 19 -17.19 8.53 -10.95
CA ASN A 19 -17.45 9.50 -9.86
C ASN A 19 -16.37 9.49 -8.77
N ASN A 20 -15.71 8.34 -8.55
CA ASN A 20 -14.65 8.23 -7.56
C ASN A 20 -13.37 8.98 -7.96
N GLU A 21 -13.04 9.13 -9.24
CA GLU A 21 -11.79 9.82 -9.64
C GLU A 21 -11.83 11.33 -9.37
N GLN A 22 -12.93 11.99 -9.71
CA GLN A 22 -13.12 13.43 -9.43
C GLN A 22 -13.16 13.67 -7.92
N GLN A 23 -13.88 12.82 -7.19
CA GLN A 23 -13.94 12.85 -5.73
C GLN A 23 -12.58 12.55 -5.08
N TYR A 24 -11.76 11.65 -5.65
CA TYR A 24 -10.41 11.36 -5.19
C TYR A 24 -9.48 12.56 -5.42
N ARG A 25 -9.52 13.18 -6.60
CA ARG A 25 -8.72 14.40 -6.90
C ARG A 25 -9.09 15.59 -6.01
N GLN A 26 -10.36 15.69 -5.62
CA GLN A 26 -10.86 16.74 -4.72
C GLN A 26 -10.55 16.43 -3.24
N ASN A 27 -10.62 15.16 -2.83
CA ASN A 27 -10.41 14.73 -1.44
C ASN A 27 -8.95 14.40 -1.12
N THR A 28 -8.07 14.30 -2.11
CA THR A 28 -6.62 14.17 -1.89
C THR A 28 -6.14 15.50 -1.30
N PRO A 29 -5.70 15.54 -0.03
CA PRO A 29 -5.22 16.77 0.57
C PRO A 29 -3.97 17.25 -0.18
N LYS A 30 -4.09 18.34 -0.93
CA LYS A 30 -2.98 18.93 -1.69
C LYS A 30 -1.92 19.42 -0.69
N GLY A 31 -0.82 18.68 -0.59
CA GLY A 31 0.36 19.05 0.22
C GLY A 31 0.31 18.67 1.70
N GLN A 32 -0.72 17.97 2.18
CA GLN A 32 -0.84 17.64 3.61
C GLN A 32 -0.40 16.20 3.96
N TRP A 33 -0.47 15.27 3.00
CA TRP A 33 -0.03 13.90 3.24
C TRP A 33 1.49 13.79 3.15
N ARG A 34 2.13 13.76 4.31
CA ARG A 34 3.51 13.32 4.47
C ARG A 34 3.51 11.88 5.00
N PRO A 35 4.39 10.99 4.51
CA PRO A 35 4.64 9.71 5.17
C PRO A 35 4.89 9.93 6.66
N LEU A 36 4.43 9.03 7.52
CA LEU A 36 4.64 9.15 8.97
C LEU A 36 6.14 9.27 9.33
N SER A 37 7.02 8.71 8.50
CA SER A 37 8.47 8.84 8.63
C SER A 37 9.02 10.24 8.35
N GLN A 38 8.22 11.14 7.74
CA GLN A 38 8.58 12.52 7.38
C GLN A 38 7.73 13.58 8.08
N GLN A 39 6.78 13.18 8.93
CA GLN A 39 6.10 14.12 9.82
C GLN A 39 7.06 14.48 10.96
N SER A 40 6.95 15.72 11.44
CA SER A 40 7.88 16.31 12.42
C SER A 40 8.04 15.46 13.68
N ASN A 41 9.10 15.77 14.41
CA ASN A 41 9.77 15.00 15.46
C ASN A 41 8.93 14.79 16.75
N ASN A 42 7.61 15.00 16.70
CA ASN A 42 6.67 14.77 17.78
C ASN A 42 6.18 13.31 17.71
N TRP A 43 6.99 12.40 18.25
CA TRP A 43 6.66 11.00 18.51
C TRP A 43 5.48 10.92 19.50
N THR A 44 4.27 11.10 18.98
CA THR A 44 3.04 11.21 19.78
C THR A 44 2.52 9.84 20.19
N TYR A 45 3.03 8.76 19.56
CA TYR A 45 2.58 7.39 19.79
C TYR A 45 3.63 6.57 20.55
N PHE A 46 3.15 5.67 21.41
CA PHE A 46 3.98 4.66 22.05
C PHE A 46 4.50 3.65 21.03
N ILE A 47 5.64 3.02 21.32
CA ILE A 47 6.25 2.01 20.43
C ILE A 47 5.38 0.76 20.35
N PHE A 48 4.95 0.29 21.53
CA PHE A 48 4.00 -0.79 21.71
C PHE A 48 2.73 -0.21 22.33
N PRO A 49 1.55 -0.52 21.78
CA PRO A 49 0.30 -0.06 22.34
C PRO A 49 -0.07 -0.86 23.60
N ASP A 50 -0.62 -0.19 24.60
CA ASP A 50 -1.14 -0.83 25.81
C ASP A 50 -2.62 -1.17 25.61
N LEU A 51 -2.88 -2.35 25.01
CA LEU A 51 -4.22 -2.76 24.58
C LEU A 51 -4.47 -4.24 24.84
N SER A 52 -5.74 -4.57 25.11
CA SER A 52 -6.20 -5.95 25.24
C SER A 52 -6.74 -6.51 23.91
N PRO A 53 -6.63 -7.83 23.67
CA PRO A 53 -7.22 -8.47 22.50
C PRO A 53 -8.71 -8.13 22.34
N GLY A 54 -9.11 -7.84 21.10
CA GLY A 54 -10.49 -7.48 20.78
C GLY A 54 -10.85 -6.01 21.00
N PHE A 55 -9.93 -5.13 21.42
CA PHE A 55 -10.22 -3.69 21.59
C PHE A 55 -10.86 -3.07 20.34
N LEU A 56 -10.31 -3.35 19.14
CA LEU A 56 -10.79 -2.77 17.89
C LEU A 56 -12.18 -3.29 17.51
N TYR A 57 -12.46 -4.58 17.76
CA TYR A 57 -13.78 -5.15 17.49
C TYR A 57 -14.88 -4.51 18.34
N ARG A 58 -14.56 -4.01 19.55
CA ARG A 58 -15.52 -3.31 20.41
C ARG A 58 -15.83 -1.88 19.95
N THR A 59 -14.94 -1.27 19.17
CA THR A 59 -15.09 0.11 18.68
C THR A 59 -15.62 0.20 17.25
N MET A 60 -15.61 -0.92 16.52
CA MET A 60 -16.07 -1.00 15.14
C MET A 60 -17.58 -1.33 15.04
N PRO A 61 -18.29 -0.84 14.01
CA PRO A 61 -19.65 -1.28 13.72
C PRO A 61 -19.73 -2.79 13.49
N ARG A 62 -20.84 -3.41 13.91
CA ARG A 62 -21.05 -4.87 13.76
C ARG A 62 -21.22 -5.31 12.30
N PHE A 63 -21.65 -4.40 11.42
CA PHE A 63 -21.90 -4.67 10.01
C PHE A 63 -21.24 -3.60 9.15
N ALA A 64 -20.88 -3.96 7.93
CA ALA A 64 -20.38 -3.01 6.94
C ALA A 64 -21.44 -1.93 6.64
N PRO A 65 -21.04 -0.67 6.46
CA PRO A 65 -21.97 0.42 6.17
C PRO A 65 -22.69 0.17 4.83
N ALA A 66 -24.00 0.37 4.81
CA ALA A 66 -24.81 0.19 3.60
C ALA A 66 -24.63 1.32 2.57
N ASN A 67 -24.19 2.49 3.04
CA ASN A 67 -23.97 3.69 2.24
C ASN A 67 -22.51 4.14 2.35
N PRO A 68 -21.97 4.82 1.32
CA PRO A 68 -20.61 5.35 1.36
C PRO A 68 -20.47 6.44 2.43
N GLU A 69 -19.29 6.47 3.07
CA GLU A 69 -18.91 7.49 4.04
C GLU A 69 -17.91 8.47 3.42
N PRO A 70 -17.86 9.73 3.89
CA PRO A 70 -16.87 10.68 3.41
C PRO A 70 -15.45 10.22 3.78
N PHE A 71 -14.50 10.42 2.87
CA PHE A 71 -13.11 10.00 3.06
C PHE A 71 -12.45 10.63 4.31
N THR A 72 -12.89 11.84 4.68
CA THR A 72 -12.43 12.52 5.90
C THR A 72 -12.80 11.75 7.16
N ALA A 73 -14.01 11.18 7.25
CA ALA A 73 -14.42 10.34 8.38
C ALA A 73 -13.57 9.07 8.47
N ILE A 74 -13.26 8.45 7.33
CA ILE A 74 -12.36 7.28 7.27
C ILE A 74 -10.96 7.65 7.77
N CYS A 75 -10.43 8.81 7.36
CA CYS A 75 -9.13 9.29 7.82
C CYS A 75 -9.11 9.62 9.32
N GLU A 76 -10.21 10.15 9.87
CA GLU A 76 -10.34 10.35 11.32
C GLU A 76 -10.37 9.04 12.09
N ASP A 77 -11.10 8.03 11.58
CA ASP A 77 -11.13 6.70 12.18
C ASP A 77 -9.76 6.02 12.13
N LEU A 78 -9.02 6.16 11.02
CA LEU A 78 -7.63 5.70 10.95
C LEU A 78 -6.78 6.33 12.06
N LYS A 79 -6.87 7.65 12.26
CA LYS A 79 -6.09 8.37 13.28
C LYS A 79 -6.50 8.02 14.71
N ARG A 80 -7.80 7.83 14.97
CA ARG A 80 -8.33 7.62 16.34
C ARG A 80 -8.35 6.16 16.77
N LYS A 81 -8.69 5.23 15.87
CA LYS A 81 -8.96 3.83 16.21
C LYS A 81 -7.80 2.91 15.82
N ILE A 82 -7.11 3.19 14.72
CA ILE A 82 -6.08 2.31 14.16
C ILE A 82 -4.69 2.72 14.62
N LEU A 83 -4.24 3.95 14.35
CA LEU A 83 -2.88 4.39 14.64
C LEU A 83 -2.45 4.17 16.10
N PRO A 84 -3.27 4.48 17.13
CA PRO A 84 -2.87 4.26 18.53
C PRO A 84 -2.72 2.79 18.91
N GLY A 85 -3.32 1.87 18.15
CA GLY A 85 -3.25 0.43 18.37
C GLY A 85 -2.25 -0.31 17.48
N MET A 86 -1.43 0.42 16.73
CA MET A 86 -0.36 -0.17 15.92
C MET A 86 0.93 -0.22 16.73
N THR A 87 1.70 -1.29 16.54
CA THR A 87 3.13 -1.27 16.87
C THR A 87 3.86 -0.40 15.85
N HIS A 88 4.58 0.63 16.31
CA HIS A 88 5.23 1.60 15.43
C HIS A 88 6.64 1.15 15.03
N TRP A 89 6.73 0.25 14.04
CA TRP A 89 7.98 -0.33 13.54
C TRP A 89 9.01 0.68 13.00
N GLN A 90 8.56 1.86 12.54
CA GLN A 90 9.43 2.92 12.03
C GLN A 90 9.91 3.89 13.13
N HIS A 91 9.54 3.65 14.39
CA HIS A 91 9.95 4.51 15.49
C HIS A 91 11.46 4.34 15.76
N PRO A 92 12.24 5.42 15.95
CA PRO A 92 13.70 5.37 16.06
C PRO A 92 14.22 4.59 17.27
N ARG A 93 13.36 4.37 18.27
CA ARG A 93 13.65 3.58 19.47
C ARG A 93 13.06 2.17 19.43
N PHE A 94 12.58 1.70 18.28
CA PHE A 94 12.11 0.32 18.10
C PHE A 94 13.31 -0.59 17.80
N TYR A 95 13.63 -1.50 18.73
CA TYR A 95 14.78 -2.41 18.63
C TYR A 95 14.41 -3.89 18.73
N ALA A 96 13.12 -4.23 18.57
CA ALA A 96 12.67 -5.63 18.58
C ALA A 96 12.80 -6.27 17.19
N TYR A 97 13.01 -7.58 17.15
CA TYR A 97 13.09 -8.39 15.92
C TYR A 97 14.20 -7.94 14.94
N PHE A 98 13.88 -7.75 13.66
CA PHE A 98 14.76 -7.25 12.60
C PHE A 98 14.25 -5.90 12.08
N PRO A 99 15.15 -5.00 11.64
CA PRO A 99 14.75 -3.69 11.14
C PRO A 99 13.94 -3.82 9.85
N ALA A 100 12.69 -3.34 9.89
CA ALA A 100 11.79 -3.28 8.74
C ALA A 100 11.62 -1.82 8.27
N GLY A 101 12.73 -1.09 8.17
CA GLY A 101 12.73 0.34 7.84
C GLY A 101 12.22 0.62 6.42
N ARG A 102 11.32 1.59 6.25
CA ARG A 102 10.85 2.06 4.94
C ARG A 102 11.40 3.44 4.65
N ARG A 103 11.92 3.66 3.45
CA ARG A 103 12.45 4.95 2.99
C ARG A 103 11.46 5.63 2.04
N TYR A 104 11.66 6.93 1.81
CA TYR A 104 10.85 7.72 0.89
C TYR A 104 10.73 7.14 -0.52
N PRO A 105 11.81 6.69 -1.20
CA PRO A 105 11.68 6.09 -2.53
C PRO A 105 10.80 4.85 -2.54
N ASP A 106 10.80 4.04 -1.47
CA ASP A 106 9.95 2.84 -1.37
C ASP A 106 8.46 3.21 -1.40
N VAL A 107 8.08 4.29 -0.68
CA VAL A 107 6.70 4.77 -0.65
C VAL A 107 6.27 5.30 -2.01
N LEU A 108 7.16 6.02 -2.70
CA LEU A 108 6.88 6.51 -4.05
C LEU A 108 6.70 5.36 -5.04
N ALA A 109 7.56 4.34 -4.96
CA ALA A 109 7.45 3.15 -5.80
C ALA A 109 6.12 2.43 -5.58
N GLU A 110 5.67 2.29 -4.32
CA GLU A 110 4.37 1.68 -3.99
C GLU A 110 3.19 2.48 -4.59
N ILE A 111 3.25 3.82 -4.53
CA ILE A 111 2.23 4.69 -5.12
C ILE A 111 2.18 4.50 -6.64
N VAL A 112 3.34 4.48 -7.31
CA VAL A 112 3.43 4.31 -8.77
C VAL A 112 2.92 2.93 -9.19
N THR A 113 3.37 1.88 -8.53
CA THR A 113 2.95 0.50 -8.83
C THR A 113 1.45 0.31 -8.60
N SER A 114 0.91 0.83 -7.50
CA SER A 114 -0.53 0.82 -7.22
C SER A 114 -1.33 1.62 -8.25
N ALA A 115 -0.82 2.76 -8.71
CA ALA A 115 -1.49 3.58 -9.71
C ALA A 115 -1.51 2.93 -11.10
N MET A 116 -0.46 2.20 -11.47
CA MET A 116 -0.35 1.52 -12.76
C MET A 116 -1.18 0.24 -12.82
N ALA A 117 -1.48 -0.39 -11.66
CA ALA A 117 -2.36 -1.56 -11.54
C ALA A 117 -2.07 -2.70 -12.54
N PHE A 118 -0.78 -2.94 -12.81
CA PHE A 118 -0.35 -4.00 -13.72
C PHE A 118 -0.49 -5.39 -13.07
N ASN A 119 -0.63 -6.43 -13.89
CA ASN A 119 -0.56 -7.83 -13.47
C ASN A 119 0.61 -8.49 -14.20
N VAL A 120 1.69 -8.82 -13.50
CA VAL A 120 2.91 -9.40 -14.10
C VAL A 120 3.05 -10.84 -13.62
N PHE A 121 2.31 -11.75 -14.25
CA PHE A 121 2.41 -13.20 -13.96
C PHE A 121 3.08 -13.98 -15.10
N SER A 122 3.23 -13.36 -16.27
CA SER A 122 3.86 -13.92 -17.47
C SER A 122 4.54 -12.81 -18.26
N TRP A 123 5.50 -13.17 -19.12
CA TRP A 123 6.17 -12.20 -19.98
C TRP A 123 5.17 -11.48 -20.89
N GLU A 124 4.20 -12.21 -21.45
CA GLU A 124 3.16 -11.65 -22.33
C GLU A 124 2.25 -10.64 -21.61
N SER A 125 2.05 -10.79 -20.30
CA SER A 125 1.21 -9.87 -19.52
C SER A 125 1.84 -8.49 -19.32
N CYS A 126 3.18 -8.41 -19.21
CA CYS A 126 3.90 -7.16 -19.15
C CYS A 126 5.40 -7.33 -19.49
N PRO A 127 5.79 -7.30 -20.78
CA PRO A 127 7.15 -7.61 -21.20
C PRO A 127 8.16 -6.60 -20.64
N SER A 128 7.81 -5.31 -20.61
CA SER A 128 8.70 -4.25 -20.11
C SER A 128 9.02 -4.39 -18.62
N LEU A 129 8.06 -4.79 -17.78
CA LEU A 129 8.31 -4.97 -16.34
C LEU A 129 9.08 -6.25 -16.06
N ASN A 130 8.83 -7.31 -16.83
CA ASN A 130 9.60 -8.54 -16.73
C ASN A 130 11.09 -8.31 -17.09
N GLU A 131 11.36 -7.59 -18.18
CA GLU A 131 12.73 -7.24 -18.56
C GLU A 131 13.40 -6.27 -17.57
N LEU A 132 12.65 -5.32 -17.03
CA LEU A 132 13.13 -4.42 -15.99
C LEU A 132 13.52 -5.18 -14.72
N GLU A 133 12.70 -6.15 -14.29
CA GLU A 133 12.99 -7.00 -13.13
C GLU A 133 14.30 -7.77 -13.33
N HIS A 134 14.49 -8.39 -14.51
CA HIS A 134 15.73 -9.09 -14.82
C HIS A 134 16.95 -8.17 -14.74
N ALA A 135 16.86 -6.95 -15.28
CA ALA A 135 17.95 -5.98 -15.24
C ALA A 135 18.29 -5.57 -13.80
N ILE A 136 17.28 -5.30 -12.95
CA ILE A 136 17.47 -4.92 -11.55
C ILE A 136 18.05 -6.08 -10.73
N VAL A 137 17.55 -7.31 -10.92
CA VAL A 137 18.09 -8.50 -10.24
C VAL A 137 19.56 -8.70 -10.60
N ASN A 138 19.94 -8.50 -11.86
CA ASN A 138 21.33 -8.56 -12.28
C ASN A 138 22.19 -7.48 -11.60
N TRP A 139 21.70 -6.24 -11.48
CA TRP A 139 22.41 -5.18 -10.76
C TRP A 139 22.59 -5.52 -9.28
N VAL A 140 21.55 -6.04 -8.62
CA VAL A 140 21.59 -6.45 -7.22
C VAL A 140 22.57 -7.61 -7.02
N GLY A 141 22.51 -8.64 -7.87
CA GLY A 141 23.42 -9.79 -7.79
C GLY A 141 24.88 -9.39 -7.96
N ARG A 142 25.19 -8.46 -8.89
CA ARG A 142 26.54 -7.91 -9.06
C ARG A 142 26.97 -7.05 -7.86
N ALA A 143 26.07 -6.26 -7.27
CA ALA A 143 26.37 -5.48 -6.08
C ALA A 143 26.72 -6.37 -4.87
N PHE A 144 26.13 -7.56 -4.79
CA PHE A 144 26.47 -8.59 -3.80
C PHE A 144 27.67 -9.47 -4.19
N GLY A 145 28.28 -9.25 -5.35
CA GLY A 145 29.43 -10.03 -5.83
C GLY A 145 29.09 -11.48 -6.21
N LEU A 146 27.84 -11.77 -6.59
CA LEU A 146 27.44 -13.11 -7.00
C LEU A 146 28.09 -13.50 -8.34
N PRO A 147 28.49 -14.78 -8.52
CA PRO A 147 28.95 -15.28 -9.80
C PRO A 147 27.93 -15.08 -10.92
N GLU A 148 28.38 -14.83 -12.16
CA GLU A 148 27.52 -14.64 -13.33
C GLU A 148 26.59 -15.84 -13.63
N ALA A 149 26.91 -17.03 -13.11
CA ALA A 149 26.03 -18.20 -13.19
C ALA A 149 24.68 -18.02 -12.46
N PHE A 150 24.61 -17.11 -11.48
CA PHE A 150 23.38 -16.76 -10.76
C PHE A 150 22.63 -15.59 -11.41
N LEU A 151 23.21 -14.94 -12.41
CA LEU A 151 22.60 -13.78 -13.07
C LEU A 151 21.82 -14.24 -14.31
N PHE A 152 20.82 -13.44 -14.70
CA PHE A 152 20.14 -13.62 -15.98
C PHE A 152 21.16 -13.37 -17.10
N GLN A 153 21.57 -14.46 -17.76
CA GLN A 153 22.57 -14.41 -18.83
C GLN A 153 22.05 -13.64 -20.05
N ARG A 154 22.96 -12.96 -20.74
CA ARG A 154 22.71 -12.11 -21.91
C ARG A 154 21.96 -12.91 -22.99
N GLY A 155 20.70 -12.52 -23.26
CA GLY A 155 19.90 -13.03 -24.36
C GLY A 155 18.70 -13.85 -23.89
N LEU A 156 17.53 -13.20 -23.91
CA LEU A 156 16.24 -13.86 -24.11
C LEU A 156 16.44 -14.97 -25.15
N ARG A 157 16.26 -16.22 -24.74
CA ARG A 157 16.07 -17.32 -25.71
C ARG A 157 14.74 -17.14 -26.41
#